data_AF-A0A4U0RS90-F1
#
_entry.id   AF-A0A4U0RS90-F1
#
_cell.length_a   1.000
_cell.length_b   1.000
_cell.length_c   1.000
_cell.angle_alpha   90.00
_cell.angle_beta   90.00
_cell.angle_gamma   90.00
#
_symmetry.space_group_name_H-M   'P 1'
#
loop_
_entity.id
_entity.type
_entity.pdbx_description
1 polymer ?
#
loop_
_entity_poly.entity_id
_entity_poly.type
_entity_poly.pdbx_seq_one_letter_code
_entity_poly.pdbx_strand_id
1 'polypeptide(L)'
;MSSSDRTAALRARRTQQQNAPAGRQPAPRHTTGRPADLVITSDMIPAPVPVEASGDLNHEEIHQLGLCEQAVANLSTATWLAGKAMQSIRDRKLYRQTHTRFDAYIQERWEISERTAYQMIEEWPLAESLATKMGEPVTASHTRALIHVSHLFGLDAAADLYQQLHTRAADEELRLTATIISQITKAIIATTGKKAEAADFRATARQLVTAKALPLTAAPAQPRRTLTTGSSGQAPAPVSTPPSASASAPTQEPTSLRNFADNHGTVTTPDPGPQPATGPQLPSPIALAPDQAGTEADSGGTYVLALIERIAALAAALDKEVAPLDDLDAINWAQSSHAQRALELRDEAVADLSSSILTLKRAMPFNQTR
;
A
#
# COMPACT_ATOMS: atom_id res chain seq x y z
N MET A 1 60.03 -40.99 -9.25
CA MET A 1 58.86 -41.74 -9.75
C MET A 1 57.95 -40.77 -10.47
N SER A 2 57.58 -41.12 -11.71
CA SER A 2 57.24 -40.19 -12.80
C SER A 2 55.82 -39.61 -12.75
N SER A 3 55.69 -38.39 -13.28
CA SER A 3 54.47 -37.60 -13.44
C SER A 3 53.66 -38.06 -14.67
N SER A 4 53.08 -39.26 -14.62
CA SER A 4 52.27 -39.78 -15.75
C SER A 4 50.92 -40.41 -15.39
N ASP A 5 50.48 -40.42 -14.14
CA ASP A 5 49.25 -41.15 -13.74
C ASP A 5 47.97 -40.31 -13.53
N ARG A 6 47.98 -38.98 -13.76
CA ARG A 6 46.77 -38.16 -13.60
C ARG A 6 45.83 -38.11 -14.82
N THR A 7 46.28 -38.61 -15.97
CA THR A 7 45.51 -38.55 -17.23
C THR A 7 44.66 -39.81 -17.49
N ALA A 8 44.84 -40.88 -16.72
CA ALA A 8 44.06 -42.11 -16.87
C ALA A 8 42.64 -41.99 -16.26
N ALA A 9 42.49 -41.24 -15.16
CA ALA A 9 41.19 -41.11 -14.47
C ALA A 9 40.16 -40.23 -15.23
N LEU A 10 40.61 -39.39 -16.16
CA LEU A 10 39.72 -38.54 -16.97
C LEU A 10 39.22 -39.22 -18.26
N ARG A 11 39.87 -40.30 -18.73
CA ARG A 11 39.41 -41.06 -19.90
C ARG A 11 38.33 -42.09 -19.58
N ALA A 12 38.36 -42.70 -18.40
CA ALA A 12 37.35 -43.68 -17.98
C ALA A 12 35.94 -43.08 -17.79
N ARG A 13 35.85 -41.78 -17.48
CA ARG A 13 34.55 -41.11 -17.25
C ARG A 13 33.84 -40.64 -18.53
N ARG A 14 34.58 -40.53 -19.64
CA ARG A 14 34.04 -40.02 -20.92
C ARG A 14 33.37 -41.12 -21.75
N THR A 15 33.78 -42.37 -21.60
CA THR A 15 33.23 -43.50 -22.34
C THR A 15 31.95 -44.09 -21.71
N GLN A 16 31.66 -43.79 -20.44
CA GLN A 16 30.46 -44.29 -19.76
C GLN A 16 29.21 -43.38 -19.97
N GLN A 17 29.38 -42.24 -20.64
CA GLN A 17 28.28 -41.29 -20.92
C GLN A 17 27.72 -41.40 -22.35
N GLN A 18 28.27 -42.31 -23.19
CA GLN A 18 27.85 -42.48 -24.60
C GLN A 18 27.01 -43.74 -24.86
N ASN A 19 26.67 -44.54 -23.85
CA ASN A 19 25.76 -45.68 -23.98
C ASN A 19 24.69 -45.65 -22.87
N ALA A 20 23.56 -45.00 -23.13
CA ALA A 20 22.35 -45.11 -22.33
C ALA A 20 21.11 -45.10 -23.24
N PRO A 21 20.18 -46.07 -23.11
CA PRO A 21 19.04 -46.23 -24.00
C PRO A 21 17.99 -45.12 -23.84
N ALA A 22 17.44 -44.68 -24.98
CA ALA A 22 16.36 -43.72 -25.10
C ALA A 22 15.07 -44.26 -24.44
N GLY A 23 14.62 -43.61 -23.37
CA GLY A 23 13.41 -44.04 -22.67
C GLY A 23 13.26 -43.47 -21.26
N ARG A 24 13.63 -42.21 -21.04
CA ARG A 24 13.42 -41.54 -19.74
C ARG A 24 12.27 -40.55 -19.85
N GLN A 25 11.14 -40.95 -19.29
CA GLN A 25 10.01 -40.08 -19.00
C GLN A 25 10.51 -38.81 -18.28
N PRO A 26 10.10 -37.61 -18.72
CA PRO A 26 10.38 -36.40 -17.97
C PRO A 26 9.64 -36.51 -16.62
N ALA A 27 10.39 -36.24 -15.55
CA ALA A 27 9.87 -36.15 -14.20
C ALA A 27 8.63 -35.23 -14.16
N PRO A 28 7.65 -35.50 -13.27
CA PRO A 28 6.50 -34.64 -13.10
C PRO A 28 6.99 -33.21 -12.88
N ARG A 29 6.66 -32.31 -13.81
CA ARG A 29 6.81 -30.89 -13.59
C ARG A 29 5.86 -30.58 -12.44
N HIS A 30 6.42 -30.45 -11.25
CA HIS A 30 5.75 -29.78 -10.16
C HIS A 30 5.22 -28.48 -10.76
N THR A 31 3.90 -28.36 -10.85
CA THR A 31 3.22 -27.07 -10.89
C THR A 31 3.79 -26.31 -9.71
N THR A 32 4.84 -25.53 -9.95
CA THR A 32 5.29 -24.54 -8.99
C THR A 32 4.04 -23.75 -8.70
N GLY A 33 3.57 -23.78 -7.45
CA GLY A 33 2.36 -23.12 -6.98
C GLY A 33 2.46 -21.61 -7.11
N ARG A 34 2.57 -21.13 -8.35
CA ARG A 34 2.34 -19.76 -8.74
C ARG A 34 0.86 -19.58 -8.52
N PRO A 35 0.43 -18.65 -7.64
CA PRO A 35 -0.98 -18.29 -7.59
C PRO A 35 -1.39 -17.96 -9.01
N ALA A 36 -2.36 -18.69 -9.55
CA ALA A 36 -2.78 -18.58 -10.95
C ALA A 36 -3.19 -17.13 -11.31
N ASP A 37 -3.59 -16.35 -10.29
CA ASP A 37 -3.97 -14.94 -10.39
C ASP A 37 -2.86 -13.98 -10.83
N LEU A 38 -1.58 -14.39 -10.79
CA LEU A 38 -0.47 -13.49 -11.15
C LEU A 38 -0.05 -13.52 -12.62
N VAL A 39 -0.74 -14.28 -13.48
CA VAL A 39 -0.32 -14.45 -14.88
C VAL A 39 -1.13 -13.53 -15.78
N ILE A 40 -0.90 -12.21 -15.66
CA ILE A 40 -1.15 -11.30 -16.77
C ILE A 40 0.17 -11.14 -17.51
N THR A 41 0.19 -11.59 -18.75
CA THR A 41 1.35 -11.45 -19.64
C THR A 41 1.21 -10.19 -20.49
N SER A 42 2.34 -9.67 -20.97
CA SER A 42 2.36 -8.39 -21.71
C SER A 42 1.50 -8.40 -22.98
N ASP A 43 1.30 -9.56 -23.59
CA ASP A 43 0.46 -9.79 -24.77
C ASP A 43 -1.04 -9.72 -24.45
N MET A 44 -1.43 -9.86 -23.19
CA MET A 44 -2.82 -9.68 -22.75
C MET A 44 -3.19 -8.21 -22.53
N ILE A 45 -2.21 -7.32 -22.35
CA ILE A 45 -2.47 -5.90 -22.13
C ILE A 45 -2.57 -5.21 -23.50
N PRO A 46 -3.67 -4.49 -23.80
CA PRO A 46 -3.83 -3.80 -25.07
C PRO A 46 -2.72 -2.76 -25.27
N ALA A 47 -2.24 -2.62 -26.50
CA ALA A 47 -1.24 -1.61 -26.85
C ALA A 47 -1.81 -0.19 -26.63
N PRO A 48 -1.02 0.77 -26.13
CA PRO A 48 -1.47 2.14 -25.89
C PRO A 48 -1.58 2.92 -27.22
N VAL A 49 -2.61 2.60 -28.01
CA VAL A 49 -2.91 3.27 -29.27
C VAL A 49 -3.88 4.42 -28.98
N PRO A 50 -3.63 5.65 -29.45
CA PRO A 50 -4.60 6.73 -29.33
C PRO A 50 -5.82 6.39 -30.20
N VAL A 51 -6.97 6.22 -29.55
CA VAL A 51 -8.28 6.03 -30.20
C VAL A 51 -9.12 7.25 -29.89
N GLU A 52 -9.80 7.79 -30.91
CA GLU A 52 -10.85 8.80 -30.72
C GLU A 52 -12.03 8.15 -30.01
N ALA A 53 -12.01 8.17 -28.68
CA ALA A 53 -13.07 7.61 -27.85
C ALA A 53 -14.32 8.48 -27.95
N SER A 54 -15.45 7.89 -28.36
CA SER A 54 -16.75 8.57 -28.41
C SER A 54 -17.86 7.63 -27.95
N GLY A 55 -18.64 8.05 -26.96
CA GLY A 55 -19.76 7.28 -26.40
C GLY A 55 -19.37 6.43 -25.19
N ASP A 56 -20.27 5.54 -24.79
CA ASP A 56 -20.08 4.58 -23.69
C ASP A 56 -19.13 3.45 -24.11
N LEU A 57 -18.45 2.83 -23.14
CA LEU A 57 -17.54 1.71 -23.38
C LEU A 57 -18.28 0.51 -23.98
N ASN A 58 -17.76 -0.03 -25.07
CA ASN A 58 -18.24 -1.28 -25.64
C ASN A 58 -17.71 -2.49 -24.84
N HIS A 59 -18.23 -3.69 -25.14
CA HIS A 59 -17.87 -4.92 -24.41
C HIS A 59 -16.37 -5.25 -24.47
N GLU A 60 -15.71 -4.97 -25.60
CA GLU A 60 -14.27 -5.19 -25.76
C GLU A 60 -13.48 -4.19 -24.91
N GLU A 61 -13.87 -2.91 -24.91
CA GLU A 61 -13.23 -1.88 -24.07
C GLU A 61 -13.39 -2.17 -22.57
N ILE A 62 -14.55 -2.68 -22.15
CA ILE A 62 -14.79 -3.10 -20.75
C ILE A 62 -13.86 -4.26 -20.38
N HIS A 63 -13.73 -5.26 -21.27
CA HIS A 63 -12.83 -6.39 -21.05
C HIS A 63 -11.36 -5.93 -20.97
N GLN A 64 -10.93 -5.06 -21.89
CA GLN A 64 -9.60 -4.45 -21.91
C GLN A 64 -9.31 -3.63 -20.65
N LEU A 65 -10.30 -2.85 -20.18
CA LEU A 65 -10.20 -2.11 -18.92
C LEU A 65 -9.96 -3.07 -17.75
N GLY A 66 -10.73 -4.15 -17.65
CA GLY A 66 -10.55 -5.16 -16.62
C GLY A 66 -9.15 -5.80 -16.61
N LEU A 67 -8.61 -6.10 -17.79
CA LEU A 67 -7.23 -6.62 -17.92
C LEU A 67 -6.19 -5.59 -17.47
N CYS A 68 -6.37 -4.32 -17.83
CA CYS A 68 -5.48 -3.24 -17.39
C CYS A 68 -5.53 -3.05 -15.87
N GLU A 69 -6.73 -3.04 -15.29
CA GLU A 69 -6.93 -2.87 -13.85
C GLU A 69 -6.33 -4.03 -13.05
N GLN A 70 -6.53 -5.27 -13.52
CA GLN A 70 -5.95 -6.45 -12.91
C GLN A 70 -4.41 -6.43 -13.00
N ALA A 71 -3.84 -5.95 -14.12
CA ALA A 71 -2.39 -5.80 -14.27
C ALA A 71 -1.82 -4.79 -13.26
N VAL A 72 -2.52 -3.68 -13.05
CA VAL A 72 -2.16 -2.67 -12.04
C VAL A 72 -2.32 -3.21 -10.62
N ALA A 73 -3.39 -3.95 -10.33
CA ALA A 73 -3.61 -4.56 -9.02
C ALA A 73 -2.49 -5.57 -8.66
N ASN A 74 -1.99 -6.31 -9.66
CA ASN A 74 -0.89 -7.26 -9.50
C ASN A 74 0.43 -6.62 -9.05
N LEU A 75 0.62 -5.30 -9.24
CA LEU A 75 1.80 -4.59 -8.77
C LEU A 75 1.95 -4.67 -7.24
N SER A 76 0.86 -4.53 -6.50
CA SER A 76 0.88 -4.62 -5.04
C SER A 76 1.31 -6.02 -4.59
N THR A 77 0.82 -7.07 -5.25
CA THR A 77 1.23 -8.45 -4.98
C THR A 77 2.69 -8.71 -5.29
N ALA A 78 3.14 -8.27 -6.46
CA ALA A 78 4.53 -8.40 -6.88
C ALA A 78 5.48 -7.71 -5.89
N THR A 79 5.08 -6.55 -5.36
CA THR A 79 5.89 -5.76 -4.42
C THR A 79 6.15 -6.52 -3.13
N TRP A 80 5.12 -7.09 -2.48
CA TRP A 80 5.35 -7.82 -1.23
C TRP A 80 6.02 -9.18 -1.46
N LEU A 81 5.75 -9.85 -2.58
CA LEU A 81 6.49 -11.06 -2.96
C LEU A 81 7.99 -10.78 -3.14
N ALA A 82 8.34 -9.65 -3.73
CA ALA A 82 9.73 -9.20 -3.85
C ALA A 82 10.36 -9.00 -2.46
N GLY A 83 9.67 -8.37 -1.52
CA GLY A 83 10.11 -8.24 -0.13
C GLY A 83 10.39 -9.59 0.56
N LYS A 84 9.46 -10.55 0.44
CA LYS A 84 9.61 -11.92 0.97
C LYS A 84 10.79 -12.66 0.35
N ALA A 85 10.97 -12.53 -0.96
CA ALA A 85 12.10 -13.12 -1.69
C ALA A 85 13.43 -12.50 -1.25
N MET A 86 13.50 -11.17 -1.14
CA MET A 86 14.68 -10.45 -0.67
C MET A 86 15.06 -10.87 0.75
N GLN A 87 14.11 -10.98 1.67
CA GLN A 87 14.37 -11.50 3.00
C GLN A 87 14.95 -12.92 2.96
N SER A 88 14.34 -13.80 2.15
CA SER A 88 14.80 -15.18 1.99
C SER A 88 16.24 -15.26 1.45
N ILE A 89 16.60 -14.40 0.49
CA ILE A 89 17.97 -14.31 -0.04
C ILE A 89 18.93 -13.78 1.03
N ARG A 90 18.53 -12.74 1.76
CA ARG A 90 19.33 -12.12 2.81
C ARG A 90 19.63 -13.09 3.95
N ASP A 91 18.58 -13.64 4.55
CA ASP A 91 18.66 -14.42 5.78
C ASP A 91 19.37 -15.76 5.54
N ARG A 92 19.23 -16.35 4.34
CA ARG A 92 19.93 -17.57 3.92
C ARG A 92 21.28 -17.30 3.24
N LYS A 93 21.71 -16.04 3.16
CA LYS A 93 22.94 -15.57 2.50
C LYS A 93 23.12 -16.19 1.10
N LEU A 94 22.08 -16.18 0.27
CA LEU A 94 22.12 -16.79 -1.07
C LEU A 94 23.01 -16.02 -2.05
N TYR A 95 23.40 -14.79 -1.70
CA TYR A 95 24.30 -13.93 -2.45
C TYR A 95 25.79 -14.23 -2.22
N ARG A 96 26.15 -15.07 -1.23
CA ARG A 96 27.53 -15.27 -0.76
C ARG A 96 28.53 -15.78 -1.80
N GLN A 97 28.05 -16.31 -2.93
CA GLN A 97 28.91 -16.80 -4.01
C GLN A 97 29.54 -15.64 -4.80
N THR A 98 28.82 -14.54 -4.97
CA THR A 98 29.23 -13.42 -5.81
C THR A 98 29.51 -12.15 -4.99
N HIS A 99 28.85 -11.98 -3.85
CA HIS A 99 28.93 -10.78 -3.04
C HIS A 99 29.18 -11.11 -1.56
N THR A 100 29.96 -10.27 -0.89
CA THR A 100 30.21 -10.38 0.55
C THR A 100 29.08 -9.79 1.39
N ARG A 101 28.32 -8.84 0.82
CA ARG A 101 27.23 -8.12 1.49
C ARG A 101 25.96 -8.11 0.65
N PHE A 102 24.82 -8.08 1.34
CA PHE A 102 23.50 -8.13 0.72
C PHE A 102 23.16 -6.86 -0.06
N ASP A 103 23.51 -5.69 0.48
CA ASP A 103 23.32 -4.37 -0.14
C ASP A 103 24.02 -4.24 -1.49
N ALA A 104 25.27 -4.72 -1.60
CA ALA A 104 25.99 -4.75 -2.87
C ALA A 104 25.29 -5.64 -3.90
N TYR A 105 24.82 -6.82 -3.47
CA TYR A 105 24.11 -7.76 -4.34
C TYR A 105 22.82 -7.19 -4.91
N ILE A 106 21.98 -6.55 -4.09
CA ILE A 106 20.70 -6.00 -4.56
C ILE A 106 20.90 -4.78 -5.47
N GLN A 107 21.91 -3.96 -5.19
CA GLN A 107 22.21 -2.77 -5.98
C GLN A 107 22.74 -3.17 -7.36
N GLU A 108 23.62 -4.16 -7.45
CA GLU A 108 24.14 -4.66 -8.73
C GLU A 108 23.09 -5.44 -9.52
N ARG A 109 22.27 -6.28 -8.85
CA ARG A 109 21.33 -7.18 -9.53
C ARG A 109 20.04 -6.51 -9.97
N TRP A 110 19.53 -5.55 -9.20
CA TRP A 110 18.20 -4.96 -9.40
C TRP A 110 18.18 -3.44 -9.40
N GLU A 111 19.33 -2.77 -9.24
CA GLU A 111 19.43 -1.30 -9.21
C GLU A 111 18.54 -0.64 -8.12
N ILE A 112 18.18 -1.40 -7.08
CA ILE A 112 17.39 -0.89 -5.94
C ILE A 112 18.29 -0.43 -4.81
N SER A 113 17.95 0.70 -4.20
CA SER A 113 18.67 1.20 -3.04
C SER A 113 18.54 0.25 -1.85
N GLU A 114 19.55 0.24 -0.99
CA GLU A 114 19.54 -0.50 0.27
C GLU A 114 18.27 -0.20 1.08
N ARG A 115 17.97 1.10 1.28
CA ARG A 115 16.79 1.55 2.03
C ARG A 115 15.49 0.98 1.47
N THR A 116 15.33 0.99 0.14
CA THR A 116 14.12 0.46 -0.51
C THR A 116 13.97 -1.04 -0.29
N ALA A 117 15.07 -1.80 -0.37
CA ALA A 117 15.01 -3.24 -0.14
C ALA A 117 14.68 -3.59 1.31
N TYR A 118 15.29 -2.93 2.28
CA TYR A 118 14.96 -3.15 3.70
C TYR A 118 13.52 -2.74 4.00
N GLN A 119 13.02 -1.67 3.39
CA GLN A 119 11.63 -1.27 3.49
C GLN A 119 10.67 -2.35 2.95
N MET A 120 10.95 -2.93 1.79
CA MET A 120 10.15 -4.05 1.25
C MET A 120 10.21 -5.28 2.16
N ILE A 121 11.37 -5.56 2.75
CA ILE A 121 11.55 -6.65 3.73
C ILE A 121 10.73 -6.41 5.00
N GLU A 122 10.65 -5.16 5.47
CA GLU A 122 9.85 -4.78 6.64
C GLU A 122 8.35 -4.84 6.34
N GLU A 123 7.93 -4.45 5.13
CA GLU A 123 6.52 -4.31 4.77
C GLU A 123 5.82 -5.62 4.43
N TRP A 124 6.52 -6.60 3.84
CA TRP A 124 5.85 -7.77 3.27
C TRP A 124 5.05 -8.63 4.25
N PRO A 125 5.42 -8.83 5.54
CA PRO A 125 4.61 -9.68 6.43
C PRO A 125 3.22 -9.08 6.66
N LEU A 126 3.14 -7.75 6.77
CA LEU A 126 1.87 -7.06 6.92
C LEU A 126 1.09 -7.04 5.60
N ALA A 127 1.76 -6.81 4.47
CA ALA A 127 1.11 -6.85 3.16
C ALA A 127 0.50 -8.23 2.86
N GLU A 128 1.20 -9.33 3.19
CA GLU A 128 0.69 -10.70 3.03
C GLU A 128 -0.51 -10.97 3.94
N SER A 129 -0.44 -10.53 5.21
CA SER A 129 -1.56 -10.62 6.16
C SER A 129 -2.79 -9.84 5.67
N LEU A 130 -2.60 -8.62 5.18
CA LEU A 130 -3.65 -7.78 4.61
C LEU A 130 -4.26 -8.41 3.37
N ALA A 131 -3.44 -8.91 2.44
CA ALA A 131 -3.94 -9.56 1.22
C ALA A 131 -4.77 -10.82 1.53
N THR A 132 -4.29 -11.64 2.47
CA THR A 132 -5.01 -12.84 2.91
C THR A 132 -6.36 -12.49 3.54
N LYS A 133 -6.41 -11.41 4.31
CA LYS A 133 -7.61 -10.99 5.04
C LYS A 133 -8.65 -10.28 4.18
N MET A 134 -8.20 -9.42 3.28
CA MET A 134 -9.08 -8.65 2.40
C MET A 134 -9.52 -9.46 1.16
N GLY A 135 -8.80 -10.52 0.82
CA GLY A 135 -9.00 -11.26 -0.44
C GLY A 135 -8.42 -10.55 -1.65
N GLU A 136 -7.86 -9.34 -1.47
CA GLU A 136 -7.23 -8.55 -2.52
C GLU A 136 -5.96 -7.83 -2.00
N PRO A 137 -5.00 -7.50 -2.88
CA PRO A 137 -3.76 -6.84 -2.48
C PRO A 137 -3.99 -5.41 -2.03
N VAL A 138 -3.47 -5.06 -0.84
CA VAL A 138 -3.51 -3.69 -0.33
C VAL A 138 -2.32 -2.88 -0.85
N THR A 139 -2.54 -1.60 -1.17
CA THR A 139 -1.47 -0.71 -1.66
C THR A 139 -0.32 -0.58 -0.65
N ALA A 140 0.91 -0.42 -1.13
CA ALA A 140 2.08 -0.27 -0.27
C ALA A 140 1.99 0.95 0.66
N SER A 141 1.35 2.04 0.22
CA SER A 141 1.14 3.24 1.05
C SER A 141 0.22 2.98 2.25
N HIS A 142 -0.84 2.18 2.08
CA HIS A 142 -1.71 1.78 3.19
C HIS A 142 -0.99 0.84 4.15
N THR A 143 -0.22 -0.11 3.60
CA THR A 143 0.62 -1.02 4.40
C THR A 143 1.58 -0.23 5.29
N ARG A 144 2.31 0.74 4.71
CA ARG A 144 3.24 1.64 5.43
C ARG A 144 2.60 2.39 6.59
N ALA A 145 1.40 2.91 6.37
CA ALA A 145 0.66 3.64 7.41
C ALA A 145 0.36 2.77 8.65
N LEU A 146 0.36 1.43 8.49
CA LEU A 146 0.06 0.46 9.54
C LEU A 146 1.28 -0.27 10.10
N ILE A 147 2.48 -0.09 9.53
CA ILE A 147 3.70 -0.78 10.01
C ILE A 147 3.93 -0.53 11.49
N HIS A 148 3.75 0.70 11.95
CA HIS A 148 3.92 1.02 13.37
C HIS A 148 2.93 0.26 14.28
N VAL A 149 1.68 0.08 13.84
CA VAL A 149 0.69 -0.75 14.56
C VAL A 149 1.15 -2.19 14.63
N SER A 150 1.65 -2.73 13.52
CA SER A 150 2.10 -4.12 13.47
C SER A 150 3.25 -4.40 14.42
N HIS A 151 4.16 -3.43 14.61
CA HIS A 151 5.28 -3.56 15.55
C HIS A 151 4.84 -3.49 17.02
N LEU A 152 3.81 -2.69 17.33
CA LEU A 152 3.34 -2.52 18.70
C LEU A 152 2.33 -3.59 19.13
N PHE A 153 1.42 -3.98 18.24
CA PHE A 153 0.25 -4.80 18.59
C PHE A 153 0.12 -6.07 17.74
N GLY A 154 1.06 -6.33 16.81
CA GLY A 154 1.07 -7.50 15.95
C GLY A 154 0.35 -7.32 14.61
N LEU A 155 0.63 -8.25 13.68
CA LEU A 155 0.10 -8.24 12.31
C LEU A 155 -1.43 -8.33 12.29
N ASP A 156 -2.00 -9.21 13.10
CA ASP A 156 -3.46 -9.43 13.15
C ASP A 156 -4.22 -8.17 13.58
N ALA A 157 -3.71 -7.45 14.58
CA ALA A 157 -4.31 -6.20 15.05
C ALA A 157 -4.27 -5.09 14.00
N ALA A 158 -3.15 -4.97 13.27
CA ALA A 158 -3.03 -4.03 12.16
C ALA A 158 -4.00 -4.38 11.01
N ALA A 159 -4.12 -5.66 10.68
CA ALA A 159 -5.03 -6.14 9.64
C ALA A 159 -6.52 -6.00 10.05
N ASP A 160 -6.85 -6.26 11.33
CA ASP A 160 -8.18 -6.00 11.92
C ASP A 160 -8.56 -4.52 11.81
N LEU A 161 -7.63 -3.61 12.12
CA LEU A 161 -7.86 -2.17 12.00
C LEU A 161 -8.10 -1.78 10.54
N TYR A 162 -7.28 -2.25 9.61
CA TYR A 162 -7.45 -1.94 8.19
C TYR A 162 -8.82 -2.38 7.67
N GLN A 163 -9.24 -3.61 7.97
CA GLN A 163 -10.54 -4.12 7.55
C GLN A 163 -11.69 -3.25 8.08
N GLN A 164 -11.64 -2.84 9.35
CA GLN A 164 -12.65 -1.96 9.93
C GLN A 164 -12.69 -0.59 9.24
N LEU A 165 -11.53 0.00 8.96
CA LEU A 165 -11.44 1.27 8.23
C LEU A 165 -11.95 1.14 6.79
N HIS A 166 -11.63 0.04 6.12
CA HIS A 166 -12.06 -0.23 4.76
C HIS A 166 -13.58 -0.41 4.67
N THR A 167 -14.17 -1.25 5.54
CA THR A 167 -15.62 -1.44 5.62
C THR A 167 -16.33 -0.12 5.88
N ARG A 168 -15.88 0.65 6.86
CA ARG A 168 -16.48 1.95 7.16
C ARG A 168 -16.37 2.93 5.99
N ALA A 169 -15.21 3.02 5.36
CA ALA A 169 -15.01 3.91 4.22
C ALA A 169 -15.92 3.52 3.05
N ALA A 170 -16.17 2.23 2.84
CA ALA A 170 -17.13 1.76 1.84
C ALA A 170 -18.58 2.14 2.22
N ASP A 171 -18.99 1.93 3.48
CA ASP A 171 -20.34 2.25 3.96
C ASP A 171 -20.65 3.76 3.90
N GLU A 172 -19.63 4.61 4.10
CA GLU A 172 -19.76 6.07 4.05
C GLU A 172 -19.42 6.66 2.67
N GLU A 173 -19.11 5.83 1.66
CA GLU A 173 -18.65 6.24 0.32
C GLU A 173 -17.42 7.20 0.36
N LEU A 174 -16.54 7.00 1.34
CA LEU A 174 -15.35 7.82 1.56
C LEU A 174 -14.09 7.18 0.97
N ARG A 175 -13.21 8.02 0.43
CA ARG A 175 -11.89 7.58 -0.03
C ARG A 175 -10.95 7.36 1.16
N LEU A 176 -10.58 6.10 1.41
CA LEU A 176 -9.54 5.76 2.36
C LEU A 176 -8.16 6.13 1.80
N THR A 177 -7.38 6.94 2.53
CA THR A 177 -6.02 7.33 2.14
C THR A 177 -5.01 6.95 3.24
N ALA A 178 -3.75 6.78 2.86
CA ALA A 178 -2.66 6.50 3.80
C ALA A 178 -2.53 7.56 4.92
N THR A 179 -2.82 8.84 4.61
CA THR A 179 -2.82 9.93 5.59
C THR A 179 -3.90 9.74 6.64
N ILE A 180 -5.13 9.41 6.20
CA ILE A 180 -6.25 9.14 7.11
C ILE A 180 -5.93 7.93 8.00
N ILE A 181 -5.43 6.84 7.42
CA ILE A 181 -5.03 5.65 8.18
C ILE A 181 -3.97 6.01 9.24
N SER A 182 -2.98 6.82 8.87
CA SER A 182 -1.92 7.25 9.80
C SER A 182 -2.45 8.11 10.95
N GLN A 183 -3.37 9.04 10.65
CA GLN A 183 -3.99 9.90 11.66
C GLN A 183 -4.84 9.09 12.65
N ILE A 184 -5.68 8.18 12.15
CA ILE A 184 -6.52 7.33 12.98
C ILE A 184 -5.66 6.39 13.82
N THR A 185 -4.65 5.77 13.22
CA THR A 185 -3.66 4.95 13.91
C THR A 185 -3.02 5.72 15.07
N LYS A 186 -2.57 6.96 14.82
CA LYS A 186 -1.98 7.82 15.85
C LYS A 186 -2.98 8.12 16.98
N ALA A 187 -4.24 8.40 16.65
CA ALA A 187 -5.28 8.65 17.64
C ALA A 187 -5.59 7.41 18.50
N ILE A 188 -5.69 6.23 17.90
CA ILE A 188 -5.88 4.97 18.64
C ILE A 188 -4.70 4.73 19.57
N ILE A 189 -3.45 4.85 19.07
CA ILE A 189 -2.25 4.64 19.88
C ILE A 189 -2.15 5.64 21.05
N ALA A 190 -2.56 6.89 20.83
CA ALA A 190 -2.58 7.91 21.87
C ALA A 190 -3.59 7.57 22.98
N THR A 191 -4.75 7.02 22.61
CA THR A 191 -5.82 6.63 23.54
C THR A 191 -5.51 5.34 24.28
N THR A 192 -5.09 4.28 23.57
CA THR A 192 -4.80 2.97 24.17
C THR A 192 -3.47 2.96 24.93
N GLY A 193 -2.49 3.74 24.47
CA GLY A 193 -1.11 3.71 24.96
C GLY A 193 -0.24 2.65 24.27
N LYS A 194 1.06 2.94 24.15
CA LYS A 194 2.02 2.13 23.36
C LYS A 194 2.34 0.74 23.93
N LYS A 195 2.02 0.50 25.21
CA LYS A 195 2.30 -0.76 25.92
C LYS A 195 1.03 -1.59 26.20
N ALA A 196 -0.09 -1.18 25.64
CA ALA A 196 -1.34 -1.90 25.82
C ALA A 196 -1.30 -3.26 25.13
N GLU A 197 -2.15 -4.17 25.58
CA GLU A 197 -2.31 -5.46 24.93
C GLU A 197 -2.99 -5.28 23.56
N ALA A 198 -2.74 -6.21 22.64
CA ALA A 198 -3.41 -6.24 21.34
C ALA A 198 -4.94 -6.33 21.45
N ALA A 199 -5.47 -6.92 22.52
CA ALA A 199 -6.91 -6.96 22.79
C ALA A 199 -7.47 -5.56 23.09
N ASP A 200 -6.81 -4.79 23.96
CA ASP A 200 -7.21 -3.42 24.31
C ASP A 200 -7.13 -2.48 23.12
N PHE A 201 -6.08 -2.61 22.31
CA PHE A 201 -5.93 -1.87 21.07
C PHE A 201 -7.10 -2.13 20.12
N ARG A 202 -7.46 -3.41 19.90
CA ARG A 202 -8.59 -3.77 19.02
C ARG A 202 -9.93 -3.28 19.56
N ALA A 203 -10.13 -3.34 20.87
CA ALA A 203 -11.33 -2.78 21.50
C ALA A 203 -11.42 -1.26 21.30
N THR A 204 -10.32 -0.54 21.52
CA THR A 204 -10.25 0.91 21.31
C THR A 204 -10.43 1.28 19.84
N ALA A 205 -9.77 0.54 18.94
CA ALA A 205 -9.91 0.70 17.50
C ALA A 205 -11.35 0.55 17.06
N ARG A 206 -12.06 -0.49 17.53
CA ARG A 206 -13.47 -0.69 17.23
C ARG A 206 -14.33 0.45 17.77
N GLN A 207 -14.13 0.88 19.01
CA GLN A 207 -14.88 1.99 19.60
C GLN A 207 -14.69 3.28 18.82
N LEU A 208 -13.44 3.63 18.48
CA LEU A 208 -13.15 4.81 17.69
C LEU A 208 -13.73 4.67 16.28
N VAL A 209 -13.40 3.61 15.54
CA VAL A 209 -13.88 3.41 14.16
C VAL A 209 -15.39 3.24 14.07
N THR A 210 -16.14 2.87 15.11
CA THR A 210 -17.61 2.89 15.08
C THR A 210 -18.19 4.24 15.53
N ALA A 211 -17.43 5.07 16.25
CA ALA A 211 -17.90 6.38 16.66
C ALA A 211 -18.16 7.27 15.43
N LYS A 212 -19.38 7.81 15.32
CA LYS A 212 -19.85 8.63 14.18
C LYS A 212 -18.95 9.83 13.88
N ALA A 213 -18.16 10.30 14.84
CA ALA A 213 -17.30 11.47 14.74
C ALA A 213 -15.84 11.16 14.36
N LEU A 214 -15.56 10.21 13.45
CA LEU A 214 -14.25 10.21 12.82
C LEU A 214 -14.22 11.32 11.78
N PRO A 215 -13.29 12.28 11.87
CA PRO A 215 -13.06 13.20 10.80
C PRO A 215 -12.29 12.45 9.70
N LEU A 216 -12.98 11.57 8.97
CA LEU A 216 -12.59 11.24 7.61
C LEU A 216 -12.89 12.49 6.76
N THR A 217 -12.14 13.57 6.99
CA THR A 217 -12.28 14.78 6.19
C THR A 217 -11.92 14.39 4.77
N ALA A 218 -12.92 14.42 3.88
CA ALA A 218 -12.70 14.32 2.45
C ALA A 218 -11.63 15.37 2.09
N ALA A 219 -10.43 14.92 1.77
CA ALA A 219 -9.40 15.82 1.28
C ALA A 219 -10.00 16.53 0.05
N PRO A 220 -9.97 17.87 -0.02
CA PRO A 220 -10.44 18.56 -1.20
C PRO A 220 -9.68 18.00 -2.40
N ALA A 221 -10.42 17.56 -3.43
CA ALA A 221 -9.84 17.07 -4.66
C ALA A 221 -8.82 18.12 -5.13
N GLN A 222 -7.53 17.78 -5.11
CA GLN A 222 -6.51 18.72 -5.56
C GLN A 222 -6.84 19.10 -7.01
N PRO A 223 -6.89 20.40 -7.35
CA PRO A 223 -7.13 20.79 -8.73
C PRO A 223 -6.05 20.14 -9.58
N ARG A 224 -6.46 19.32 -10.56
CA ARG A 224 -5.58 18.77 -11.58
C ARG A 224 -4.72 19.92 -12.07
N ARG A 225 -3.41 19.83 -11.86
CA ARG A 225 -2.42 20.70 -12.50
C ARG A 225 -2.72 20.67 -13.99
N THR A 226 -3.30 21.75 -14.51
CA THR A 226 -3.37 21.99 -15.93
C THR A 226 -1.92 22.07 -16.39
N LEU A 227 -1.50 21.06 -17.15
CA LEU A 227 -0.28 21.14 -17.93
C LEU A 227 -0.47 22.30 -18.91
N THR A 228 0.04 23.48 -18.54
CA THR A 228 0.17 24.60 -19.46
C THR A 228 1.15 24.16 -20.53
N THR A 229 0.60 23.73 -21.67
CA THR A 229 1.31 23.63 -22.94
C THR A 229 1.79 25.02 -23.31
N GLY A 230 3.01 25.35 -22.87
CA GLY A 230 3.75 26.52 -23.30
C GLY A 230 4.12 26.35 -24.78
N SER A 231 3.24 26.83 -25.65
CA SER A 231 3.55 27.16 -27.04
C SER A 231 4.56 28.31 -27.03
N SER A 232 5.84 27.98 -27.24
CA SER A 232 6.85 28.96 -27.62
C SER A 232 7.18 28.74 -29.08
N GLY A 233 6.45 29.43 -29.95
CA GLY A 233 6.86 29.63 -31.33
C GLY A 233 8.06 30.56 -31.35
N GLN A 234 9.21 30.06 -31.80
CA GLN A 234 10.29 30.91 -32.27
C GLN A 234 10.90 30.31 -33.54
N ALA A 235 10.69 31.02 -34.64
CA ALA A 235 11.23 30.74 -35.97
C ALA A 235 12.74 31.04 -36.05
N PRO A 236 13.49 30.41 -36.98
CA PRO A 236 14.95 30.40 -36.97
C PRO A 236 15.55 31.55 -37.78
N ALA A 237 16.73 32.01 -37.36
CA ALA A 237 17.61 32.90 -38.13
C ALA A 237 19.07 32.38 -38.06
N PRO A 238 19.93 32.75 -39.02
CA PRO A 238 20.79 31.77 -39.70
C PRO A 238 22.25 31.69 -39.23
N VAL A 239 22.78 30.48 -39.49
CA VAL A 239 24.17 30.03 -39.74
C VAL A 239 25.29 31.08 -39.72
N SER A 240 26.30 30.83 -38.88
CA SER A 240 27.69 31.18 -39.13
C SER A 240 28.63 30.12 -38.49
N THR A 241 29.26 29.32 -39.34
CA THR A 241 30.57 28.63 -39.13
C THR A 241 31.69 29.66 -38.89
N PRO A 242 32.86 29.37 -38.27
CA PRO A 242 33.75 28.18 -38.48
C PRO A 242 34.58 27.79 -37.21
N PRO A 243 35.81 27.23 -37.28
CA PRO A 243 36.26 25.97 -37.88
C PRO A 243 36.80 24.94 -36.85
N SER A 244 36.98 23.73 -37.37
CA SER A 244 37.60 22.53 -36.79
C SER A 244 38.88 22.74 -35.98
N ALA A 245 38.93 22.07 -34.82
CA ALA A 245 40.15 21.43 -34.32
C ALA A 245 39.79 20.18 -33.50
N SER A 246 40.34 19.05 -33.95
CA SER A 246 40.20 17.70 -33.42
C SER A 246 40.77 17.55 -32.01
N ALA A 247 40.02 16.93 -31.11
CA ALA A 247 40.59 16.18 -29.99
C ALA A 247 39.60 15.10 -29.54
N SER A 248 40.14 13.90 -29.34
CA SER A 248 39.45 12.63 -29.17
C SER A 248 39.00 12.36 -27.73
N ALA A 249 37.84 11.67 -27.63
CA ALA A 249 37.35 10.80 -26.54
C ALA A 249 36.78 11.44 -25.25
N PRO A 250 35.90 10.74 -24.50
CA PRO A 250 35.02 9.62 -24.85
C PRO A 250 33.52 9.96 -24.70
N THR A 251 32.70 9.35 -25.56
CA THR A 251 31.24 9.32 -25.48
C THR A 251 30.79 8.62 -24.21
N GLN A 252 30.18 9.37 -23.28
CA GLN A 252 29.29 8.81 -22.27
C GLN A 252 27.89 8.76 -22.87
N GLU A 253 27.42 7.55 -23.19
CA GLU A 253 26.00 7.30 -23.45
C GLU A 253 25.20 7.52 -22.17
N PRO A 254 24.04 8.20 -22.21
CA PRO A 254 23.10 8.15 -21.11
C PRO A 254 22.55 6.73 -21.00
N THR A 255 22.76 6.11 -19.84
CA THR A 255 22.25 4.79 -19.44
C THR A 255 20.74 4.75 -19.65
N SER A 256 20.36 4.26 -20.83
CA SER A 256 18.99 3.97 -21.21
C SER A 256 18.52 2.79 -20.37
N LEU A 257 17.29 2.87 -19.86
CA LEU A 257 16.57 1.79 -19.19
C LEU A 257 16.84 0.46 -19.90
N ARG A 258 17.65 -0.38 -19.26
CA ARG A 258 17.97 -1.69 -19.81
C ARG A 258 16.84 -2.63 -19.42
N ASN A 259 16.07 -2.96 -20.43
CA ASN A 259 14.89 -3.82 -20.40
C ASN A 259 15.09 -5.06 -19.52
N PHE A 260 14.10 -5.31 -18.66
CA PHE A 260 13.95 -6.41 -17.70
C PHE A 260 13.94 -7.84 -18.30
N ALA A 261 14.26 -8.03 -19.59
CA ALA A 261 13.85 -9.22 -20.34
C ALA A 261 14.97 -10.21 -20.72
N ASP A 262 16.26 -9.91 -20.53
CA ASP A 262 17.35 -10.75 -21.08
C ASP A 262 17.87 -11.86 -20.16
N ASN A 263 16.99 -12.54 -19.41
CA ASN A 263 17.37 -13.79 -18.73
C ASN A 263 16.19 -14.74 -18.53
N HIS A 264 15.62 -15.24 -19.63
CA HIS A 264 14.68 -16.35 -19.58
C HIS A 264 15.11 -17.47 -20.54
N GLY A 265 15.45 -18.63 -19.98
CA GLY A 265 15.63 -19.86 -20.74
C GLY A 265 14.32 -20.29 -21.41
N THR A 266 14.40 -20.62 -22.69
CA THR A 266 13.29 -20.99 -23.58
C THR A 266 12.59 -22.30 -23.15
N VAL A 267 11.27 -22.24 -22.97
CA VAL A 267 10.38 -23.43 -22.95
C VAL A 267 9.19 -23.16 -23.85
N THR A 268 9.07 -23.95 -24.92
CA THR A 268 8.00 -23.91 -25.92
C THR A 268 6.76 -24.66 -25.41
N THR A 269 5.58 -24.06 -25.55
CA THR A 269 4.25 -24.65 -25.35
C THR A 269 3.60 -25.05 -26.68
N PRO A 270 2.76 -26.10 -26.69
CA PRO A 270 1.64 -26.15 -27.63
C PRO A 270 0.29 -26.58 -27.01
N ASP A 271 -0.71 -26.45 -27.88
CA ASP A 271 -2.18 -26.25 -27.80
C ASP A 271 -3.06 -27.45 -27.33
N PRO A 272 -4.36 -27.23 -26.95
CA PRO A 272 -5.17 -28.13 -26.12
C PRO A 272 -6.38 -28.81 -26.81
N GLY A 273 -7.06 -29.68 -26.04
CA GLY A 273 -8.45 -30.12 -26.25
C GLY A 273 -8.79 -31.39 -25.41
N PRO A 274 -10.05 -31.86 -25.32
CA PRO A 274 -11.35 -31.15 -25.27
C PRO A 274 -12.18 -31.48 -23.99
N GLN A 275 -13.27 -30.72 -23.77
CA GLN A 275 -14.21 -30.72 -22.64
C GLN A 275 -15.19 -31.92 -22.57
N PRO A 276 -15.86 -32.11 -21.41
CA PRO A 276 -17.30 -32.43 -21.43
C PRO A 276 -18.18 -31.68 -20.39
N ALA A 277 -19.20 -30.99 -20.90
CA ALA A 277 -20.66 -31.09 -20.69
C ALA A 277 -21.33 -31.30 -19.29
N THR A 278 -22.18 -30.30 -18.93
CA THR A 278 -23.59 -30.33 -18.42
C THR A 278 -23.99 -30.42 -16.92
N GLY A 279 -24.56 -29.29 -16.42
CA GLY A 279 -25.82 -29.14 -15.62
C GLY A 279 -25.86 -29.54 -14.12
N PRO A 280 -26.87 -29.11 -13.30
CA PRO A 280 -28.10 -28.34 -13.59
C PRO A 280 -28.39 -27.10 -12.67
N GLN A 281 -29.42 -26.34 -13.05
CA GLN A 281 -29.96 -25.11 -12.45
C GLN A 281 -30.80 -25.31 -11.16
N LEU A 282 -30.85 -24.26 -10.32
CA LEU A 282 -31.79 -24.09 -9.19
C LEU A 282 -32.40 -22.66 -9.16
N PRO A 283 -33.57 -22.46 -8.50
CA PRO A 283 -34.58 -21.46 -8.87
C PRO A 283 -34.50 -20.10 -8.14
N SER A 284 -35.18 -19.12 -8.75
CA SER A 284 -35.34 -17.71 -8.36
C SER A 284 -36.12 -17.46 -7.03
N PRO A 285 -35.96 -16.27 -6.41
CA PRO A 285 -36.49 -15.96 -5.07
C PRO A 285 -37.91 -15.37 -5.04
N ILE A 286 -38.55 -15.55 -3.88
CA ILE A 286 -39.87 -15.05 -3.47
C ILE A 286 -39.78 -13.58 -3.03
N ALA A 287 -40.73 -12.76 -3.50
CA ALA A 287 -40.94 -11.37 -3.11
C ALA A 287 -41.76 -11.25 -1.82
N LEU A 288 -41.41 -10.30 -0.94
CA LEU A 288 -42.31 -9.78 0.11
C LEU A 288 -42.25 -8.24 0.14
N ALA A 289 -43.43 -7.65 0.32
CA ALA A 289 -43.75 -6.23 0.27
C ALA A 289 -43.53 -5.51 1.63
N PRO A 290 -43.61 -4.16 1.67
CA PRO A 290 -43.09 -3.31 2.76
C PRO A 290 -44.17 -2.89 3.77
N ASP A 291 -43.78 -2.52 4.99
CA ASP A 291 -44.65 -1.73 5.88
C ASP A 291 -43.86 -0.83 6.87
N GLN A 292 -44.14 0.47 6.73
CA GLN A 292 -44.26 1.57 7.72
C GLN A 292 -43.21 1.74 8.85
N ALA A 293 -42.48 2.87 8.79
CA ALA A 293 -41.82 3.47 9.95
C ALA A 293 -42.17 4.95 10.04
N GLY A 294 -42.73 5.33 11.19
CA GLY A 294 -43.25 6.66 11.50
C GLY A 294 -42.18 7.68 11.90
N THR A 295 -42.61 8.93 11.79
CA THR A 295 -41.90 10.18 12.07
C THR A 295 -41.90 10.47 13.57
N GLU A 296 -40.73 10.62 14.21
CA GLU A 296 -40.65 11.25 15.55
C GLU A 296 -39.32 12.01 15.80
N ALA A 297 -39.46 13.33 15.81
CA ALA A 297 -38.80 14.36 16.63
C ALA A 297 -37.26 14.39 16.84
N ASP A 298 -36.68 15.35 16.15
CA ASP A 298 -35.30 15.84 16.17
C ASP A 298 -35.06 16.84 17.35
N SER A 299 -34.48 16.39 18.46
CA SER A 299 -34.00 17.28 19.55
C SER A 299 -32.59 16.97 20.07
N GLY A 300 -31.96 15.88 19.60
CA GLY A 300 -30.59 15.53 19.96
C GLY A 300 -29.51 16.19 19.09
N GLY A 301 -29.86 16.62 17.87
CA GLY A 301 -28.91 17.15 16.89
C GLY A 301 -28.35 18.54 17.24
N THR A 302 -29.18 19.41 17.80
CA THR A 302 -28.81 20.80 18.15
C THR A 302 -27.79 20.88 19.28
N TYR A 303 -27.80 19.94 20.22
CA TYR A 303 -26.88 19.95 21.37
C TYR A 303 -25.47 19.47 21.00
N VAL A 304 -25.36 18.53 20.06
CA VAL A 304 -24.07 18.03 19.55
C VAL A 304 -23.38 19.09 18.68
N LEU A 305 -24.16 19.81 17.86
CA LEU A 305 -23.66 20.97 17.09
C LEU A 305 -23.10 22.07 18.00
N ALA A 306 -23.80 22.42 19.09
CA ALA A 306 -23.32 23.41 20.06
C ALA A 306 -22.01 22.98 20.76
N LEU A 307 -21.84 21.69 21.02
CA LEU A 307 -20.59 21.16 21.60
C LEU A 307 -19.42 21.24 20.62
N ILE A 308 -19.66 20.93 19.34
CA ILE A 308 -18.65 21.00 18.27
C ILE A 308 -18.21 22.45 18.05
N GLU A 309 -19.14 23.40 17.98
CA GLU A 309 -18.81 24.82 17.84
C GLU A 309 -17.98 25.35 19.03
N ARG A 310 -18.28 24.89 20.24
CA ARG A 310 -17.54 25.29 21.45
C ARG A 310 -16.13 24.70 21.50
N ILE A 311 -15.94 23.46 21.04
CA ILE A 311 -14.61 22.85 20.89
C ILE A 311 -13.80 23.58 19.82
N ALA A 312 -14.42 23.94 18.69
CA ALA A 312 -13.76 24.68 17.62
C ALA A 312 -13.32 26.09 18.07
N ALA A 313 -14.15 26.79 18.85
CA ALA A 313 -13.80 28.10 19.42
C ALA A 313 -12.61 28.01 20.40
N LEU A 314 -12.57 26.95 21.22
CA LEU A 314 -11.46 26.67 22.14
C LEU A 314 -10.16 26.38 21.39
N ALA A 315 -10.21 25.58 20.33
CA ALA A 315 -9.06 25.30 19.47
C ALA A 315 -8.50 26.57 18.81
N ALA A 316 -9.37 27.46 18.33
CA ALA A 316 -8.97 28.74 17.73
C ALA A 316 -8.37 29.72 18.76
N ALA A 317 -8.82 29.67 20.02
CA ALA A 317 -8.22 30.45 21.11
C ALA A 317 -6.81 29.96 21.46
N LEU A 318 -6.62 28.64 21.51
CA LEU A 318 -5.30 28.00 21.69
C LEU A 318 -4.35 28.36 20.55
N ASP A 319 -4.81 28.34 19.31
CA ASP A 319 -3.98 28.65 18.14
C ASP A 319 -3.50 30.12 18.15
N LYS A 320 -4.37 31.06 18.55
CA LYS A 320 -3.99 32.48 18.71
C LYS A 320 -2.95 32.72 19.81
N GLU A 321 -3.00 31.96 20.90
CA GLU A 321 -2.02 32.07 21.99
C GLU A 321 -0.70 31.35 21.67
N VAL A 322 -0.73 30.32 20.82
CA VAL A 322 0.46 29.55 20.40
C VAL A 322 1.17 30.18 19.19
N ALA A 323 0.46 30.92 18.33
CA ALA A 323 1.02 31.59 17.15
C ALA A 323 2.25 32.51 17.39
N PRO A 324 2.39 33.26 18.51
CA PRO A 324 3.59 34.06 18.75
C PRO A 324 4.81 33.26 19.26
N LEU A 325 4.74 31.92 19.38
CA LEU A 325 5.80 31.08 19.98
C LEU A 325 6.77 30.42 18.99
N ASP A 326 6.66 30.66 17.69
CA ASP A 326 7.58 30.07 16.69
C ASP A 326 9.02 30.63 16.75
N ASP A 327 9.30 31.64 17.59
CA ASP A 327 10.58 32.36 17.65
C ASP A 327 11.36 32.20 18.98
N LEU A 328 10.97 31.25 19.84
CA LEU A 328 11.61 31.04 21.16
C LEU A 328 12.21 29.64 21.32
N ASP A 329 13.49 29.58 21.72
CA ASP A 329 14.20 28.33 22.03
C ASP A 329 13.49 27.50 23.12
N ALA A 330 13.37 26.20 22.87
CA ALA A 330 12.62 25.22 23.68
C ALA A 330 13.01 25.16 25.18
N ILE A 331 14.19 25.66 25.56
CA ILE A 331 14.68 25.66 26.95
C ILE A 331 14.08 26.83 27.76
N ASN A 332 13.78 27.96 27.12
CA ASN A 332 13.17 29.13 27.77
C ASN A 332 11.64 29.00 27.87
N TRP A 333 11.06 28.12 27.04
CA TRP A 333 9.62 27.86 26.97
C TRP A 333 9.03 27.40 28.30
N ALA A 334 9.67 26.43 28.97
CA ALA A 334 9.17 25.82 30.20
C ALA A 334 9.14 26.78 31.42
N GLN A 335 9.85 27.92 31.34
CA GLN A 335 9.89 28.94 32.40
C GLN A 335 9.05 30.19 32.07
N SER A 336 8.47 30.26 30.87
CA SER A 336 7.70 31.43 30.44
C SER A 336 6.30 31.45 31.05
N SER A 337 5.84 32.64 31.46
CA SER A 337 4.46 32.87 31.93
C SER A 337 3.40 32.43 30.91
N HIS A 338 3.75 32.40 29.62
CA HIS A 338 2.88 31.92 28.55
C HIS A 338 2.70 30.40 28.56
N ALA A 339 3.75 29.62 28.83
CA ALA A 339 3.62 28.16 28.96
C ALA A 339 2.78 27.79 30.19
N GLN A 340 2.96 28.50 31.31
CA GLN A 340 2.14 28.34 32.50
C GLN A 340 0.67 28.67 32.20
N ARG A 341 0.42 29.77 31.48
CA ARG A 341 -0.94 30.19 31.10
C ARG A 341 -1.61 29.21 30.13
N ALA A 342 -0.86 28.66 29.18
CA ALA A 342 -1.37 27.64 28.26
C ALA A 342 -1.73 26.34 28.99
N LEU A 343 -0.97 25.95 30.02
CA LEU A 343 -1.30 24.81 30.88
C LEU A 343 -2.54 25.07 31.74
N GLU A 344 -2.68 26.26 32.31
CA GLU A 344 -3.89 26.68 33.05
C GLU A 344 -5.13 26.66 32.14
N LEU A 345 -5.05 27.23 30.93
CA LEU A 345 -6.16 27.23 29.97
C LEU A 345 -6.52 25.81 29.54
N ARG A 346 -5.54 24.92 29.39
CA ARG A 346 -5.78 23.50 29.10
C ARG A 346 -6.53 22.82 30.25
N ASP A 347 -6.10 23.04 31.48
CA ASP A 347 -6.69 22.39 32.65
C ASP A 347 -8.11 22.96 32.94
N GLU A 348 -8.33 24.26 32.69
CA GLU A 348 -9.67 24.89 32.74
C GLU A 348 -10.60 24.32 31.66
N ALA A 349 -10.11 24.12 30.44
CA ALA A 349 -10.87 23.49 29.36
C ALA A 349 -11.23 22.03 29.68
N VAL A 350 -10.32 21.27 30.28
CA VAL A 350 -10.57 19.90 30.73
C VAL A 350 -11.61 19.85 31.85
N ALA A 351 -11.58 20.80 32.79
CA ALA A 351 -12.57 20.91 33.85
C ALA A 351 -13.96 21.25 33.32
N ASP A 352 -14.06 22.20 32.38
CA ASP A 352 -15.34 22.62 31.76
C ASP A 352 -15.94 21.50 30.90
N LEU A 353 -15.10 20.76 30.16
CA LEU A 353 -15.52 19.58 29.38
C LEU A 353 -16.04 18.46 30.30
N SER A 354 -15.36 18.23 31.43
CA SER A 354 -15.77 17.22 32.42
C SER A 354 -17.11 17.58 33.07
N SER A 355 -17.31 18.86 33.40
CA SER A 355 -18.58 19.38 33.93
C SER A 355 -19.73 19.23 32.91
N SER A 356 -19.45 19.51 31.64
CA SER A 356 -20.41 19.37 30.55
C SER A 356 -20.80 17.90 30.34
N ILE A 357 -19.85 16.96 30.38
CA ILE A 357 -20.11 15.51 30.29
C ILE A 357 -20.96 15.01 31.48
N LEU A 358 -20.68 15.50 32.69
CA LEU A 358 -21.47 15.18 33.88
C LEU A 358 -22.91 15.69 33.77
N THR A 359 -23.10 16.91 33.25
CA THR A 359 -24.43 17.48 32.99
C THR A 359 -25.18 16.65 31.95
N LEU A 360 -24.48 16.20 30.90
CA LEU A 360 -25.03 15.36 29.83
C LEU A 360 -25.45 13.97 30.35
N LYS A 361 -24.63 13.34 31.20
CA LYS A 361 -24.98 12.10 31.91
C LYS A 361 -26.20 12.25 32.81
N ARG A 362 -26.43 13.44 33.38
CA ARG A 362 -27.57 13.72 34.26
C ARG A 362 -28.86 14.00 33.48
N ALA A 363 -28.74 14.58 32.29
CA ALA A 363 -29.85 14.91 31.40
C ALA A 363 -30.37 13.70 30.60
N MET A 364 -29.58 12.64 30.45
CA MET A 364 -30.00 11.38 29.82
C MET A 364 -30.23 10.29 30.87
N PRO A 365 -31.45 10.10 31.39
CA PRO A 365 -31.75 8.90 32.17
C PRO A 365 -31.66 7.70 31.23
N PHE A 366 -30.59 6.92 31.36
CA PHE A 366 -30.42 5.64 30.68
C PHE A 366 -31.61 4.75 31.04
N ASN A 367 -32.54 4.57 30.11
CA ASN A 367 -33.65 3.64 30.28
C ASN A 367 -33.10 2.22 30.07
N GLN A 368 -32.54 1.63 31.13
CA GLN A 368 -32.12 0.22 31.16
C GLN A 368 -33.35 -0.67 31.28
N THR A 369 -34.11 -0.81 30.21
CA THR A 369 -35.00 -1.97 30.03
C THR A 369 -35.31 -2.16 28.55
N ARG A 370 -34.54 -3.00 27.87
CA ARG A 370 -35.04 -4.10 27.03
C ARG A 370 -33.93 -5.02 26.59
#